data_AF-A0A0F9G6A1-F1
#
_entry.id   AF-A0A0F9G6A1-F1
#
_cell.length_a   1.000
_cell.length_b   1.000
_cell.length_c   1.000
_cell.angle_alpha   90.00
_cell.angle_beta   90.00
_cell.angle_gamma   90.00
#
_symmetry.space_group_name_H-M   'P 1'
#
loop_
_entity.id
_entity.type
_entity.pdbx_description
1 polymer ?
#
loop_
_entity_poly.entity_id
_entity_poly.type
_entity_poly.pdbx_seq_one_letter_code
_entity_poly.pdbx_strand_id
1 'polypeptide(L)' 'AEILSVQVQQGVPTVWALVDPEGAEVDFAFRMVGTGHPIGYGIAHFTFLGTFQLQRIMDSVWHVWWCT' A
#
# COMPACT_ATOMS: atom_id res chain seq x y z
N ALA A 1 6.46 0.52 13.88
CA ALA A 1 5.03 0.62 13.49
C ALA A 1 4.53 -0.74 13.02
N GLU A 2 3.25 -1.05 13.22
CA GLU A 2 2.60 -2.24 12.68
C GLU A 2 1.66 -1.81 11.55
N ILE A 3 1.91 -2.28 10.33
CA ILE A 3 1.09 -1.97 9.16
C ILE A 3 -0.18 -2.83 9.20
N LEU A 4 -1.35 -2.20 9.12
CA LEU A 4 -2.64 -2.88 9.25
C LEU A 4 -3.33 -3.11 7.91
N SER A 5 -3.56 -2.03 7.15
CA SER A 5 -4.34 -2.08 5.91
C SER A 5 -4.09 -0.85 5.04
N VAL A 6 -4.56 -0.93 3.79
CA VAL A 6 -4.69 0.22 2.90
C VAL A 6 -6.15 0.44 2.57
N GLN A 7 -6.61 1.69 2.64
CA GLN A 7 -7.97 2.10 2.29
C GLN A 7 -7.97 3.47 1.62
N VAL A 8 -9.05 3.83 0.93
CA VAL A 8 -9.23 5.19 0.40
C VAL A 8 -9.99 6.02 1.41
N GLN A 9 -9.39 7.13 1.85
CA GLN A 9 -10.01 8.12 2.72
C GLN A 9 -10.14 9.43 1.95
N GLN A 10 -11.38 9.91 1.79
CA GLN A 10 -11.67 11.15 1.05
C GLN A 10 -11.01 11.22 -0.34
N GLY A 11 -10.95 10.08 -1.05
CA GLY A 11 -10.33 9.98 -2.37
C GLY A 11 -8.80 9.82 -2.37
N VAL A 12 -8.17 9.69 -1.20
CA VAL A 12 -6.72 9.52 -1.04
C VAL A 12 -6.40 8.11 -0.51
N PRO A 13 -5.55 7.33 -1.20
CA PRO A 13 -5.04 6.07 -0.67
C PRO A 13 -4.25 6.33 0.62
N THR A 14 -4.62 5.63 1.69
CA THR A 14 -4.09 5.83 3.04
C THR A 14 -3.70 4.48 3.62
N VAL A 15 -2.47 4.39 4.12
CA VAL A 15 -2.00 3.25 4.89
C VAL A 15 -2.32 3.51 6.36
N TRP A 16 -3.00 2.55 6.99
CA TRP A 16 -3.26 2.55 8.41
C TRP A 16 -2.20 1.74 9.14
N ALA A 17 -1.65 2.30 10.22
CA ALA A 17 -0.64 1.65 11.03
C ALA A 17 -0.85 1.96 12.52
N LEU A 18 -0.49 1.02 13.39
CA LEU A 18 -0.25 1.30 14.80
C LEU A 18 1.17 1.83 14.96
N VAL A 19 1.30 3.00 15.55
CA VAL A 19 2.58 3.70 15.70
C VAL A 19 2.83 3.95 17.18
N ASP A 20 4.03 3.60 17.63
CA ASP A 20 4.54 4.03 18.93
C ASP A 20 5.14 5.44 18.75
N PRO A 21 4.56 6.48 19.38
CA PRO A 21 5.02 7.86 19.21
C PRO A 21 6.36 8.13 19.90
N GLU A 22 6.80 7.26 20.83
CA GLU A 22 8.09 7.37 21.52
C GLU A 22 9.16 6.46 20.90
N GLY A 23 8.78 5.66 19.90
CA GLY A 23 9.66 4.73 19.20
C GLY A 23 10.62 5.42 18.22
N ALA A 24 11.67 4.70 17.83
CA ALA A 24 12.55 5.13 16.75
C ALA A 24 11.83 5.11 15.40
N GLU A 25 12.24 5.99 14.48
CA GLU A 25 11.79 5.95 13.10
C GLU A 25 12.22 4.64 12.42
N VAL A 26 11.34 4.11 11.58
CA VAL A 26 11.56 2.88 10.82
C VAL A 26 11.14 3.12 9.38
N ASP A 27 12.01 2.76 8.45
CA ASP A 27 11.71 2.82 7.03
C ASP A 27 10.84 1.64 6.59
N PHE A 28 9.88 1.93 5.72
CA PHE A 28 9.06 0.92 5.05
C PHE A 28 9.07 1.17 3.55
N ALA A 29 9.25 0.12 2.76
CA ALA A 29 9.13 0.20 1.32
C ALA A 29 7.74 -0.28 0.89
N PHE A 30 7.05 0.53 0.08
CA PHE A 30 5.75 0.19 -0.49
C PHE A 30 5.86 0.06 -2.01
N ARG A 31 5.17 -0.95 -2.56
CA ARG A 31 5.02 -1.13 -4.01
C ARG A 31 3.54 -1.13 -4.36
N MET A 32 3.17 -0.31 -5.33
CA MET A 32 1.81 -0.25 -5.87
C MET A 32 1.81 -0.69 -7.33
N VAL A 33 0.86 -1.52 -7.72
CA VAL A 33 0.69 -1.98 -9.10
C VAL A 33 -0.76 -1.76 -9.52
N GLY A 34 -0.94 -0.99 -10.59
CA GLY A 34 -2.24 -0.78 -11.22
C GLY A 34 -2.64 -1.98 -12.08
N THR A 35 -3.93 -2.28 -12.13
CA THR A 35 -4.49 -3.26 -13.07
C THR A 35 -4.07 -2.96 -14.51
N GLY A 36 -3.74 -4.00 -15.27
CA GLY A 36 -3.22 -3.88 -16.64
C GLY A 36 -1.71 -3.65 -16.75
N HIS A 37 -1.00 -3.44 -15.64
CA HIS A 37 0.46 -3.36 -15.62
C HIS A 37 1.09 -4.68 -15.18
N PRO A 38 2.24 -5.08 -15.77
CA PRO A 38 2.95 -6.27 -15.34
C PRO A 38 3.45 -6.13 -13.91
N ILE A 39 3.35 -7.21 -13.15
CA ILE A 39 3.95 -7.31 -11.82
C ILE A 39 5.45 -7.51 -12.01
N GLY A 40 6.25 -6.50 -11.64
CA GLY A 40 7.71 -6.57 -11.77
C GLY A 40 8.35 -7.63 -10.88
N TYR A 41 9.51 -8.13 -11.31
CA TYR A 41 10.34 -9.03 -10.52
C TYR A 41 10.62 -8.45 -9.12
N GLY A 42 10.69 -9.33 -8.12
CA GLY A 42 10.96 -8.97 -6.72
C GLY A 42 9.72 -8.66 -5.85
N ILE A 43 8.50 -8.64 -6.40
CA ILE A 43 7.30 -8.43 -5.56
C ILE A 43 7.08 -9.56 -4.54
N ALA A 44 7.62 -10.75 -4.81
CA ALA A 44 7.53 -11.91 -3.93
C ALA A 44 8.25 -11.71 -2.58
N HIS A 45 9.15 -10.72 -2.49
CA HIS A 45 9.79 -10.33 -1.24
C HIS A 45 8.94 -9.36 -0.41
N PHE A 46 7.83 -8.87 -0.96
CA PHE A 46 6.93 -7.97 -0.27
C PHE A 46 5.70 -8.74 0.24
N THR A 47 5.16 -8.28 1.36
CA THR A 47 3.90 -8.75 1.93
C THR A 47 2.74 -7.99 1.29
N PHE A 48 1.72 -8.72 0.82
CA PHE A 48 0.52 -8.09 0.28
C PHE A 48 -0.23 -7.32 1.38
N LEU A 49 -0.50 -6.04 1.13
CA LEU A 49 -1.20 -5.15 2.06
C LEU A 49 -2.71 -5.08 1.78
N GLY A 50 -3.08 -5.03 0.50
CA GLY A 50 -4.48 -4.88 0.12
C GLY A 50 -4.69 -4.35 -1.28
N THR A 51 -5.95 -4.11 -1.60
CA THR A 51 -6.40 -3.59 -2.89
C THR A 51 -7.37 -2.45 -2.66
N PHE A 52 -7.25 -1.40 -3.45
CA PHE A 52 -8.21 -0.30 -3.45
C PHE A 52 -8.53 0.15 -4.88
N GLN A 53 -9.66 0.82 -5.04
CA GLN A 53 -10.07 1.42 -6.30
C GLN A 53 -10.14 2.94 -6.12
N LEU A 54 -9.58 3.67 -7.08
CA LEU A 54 -9.77 5.11 -7.15
C LEU A 54 -10.85 5.43 -8.15
N GLN A 55 -11.97 5.94 -7.63
CA GLN A 55 -13.04 6.52 -8.44
C GLN A 55 -12.54 7.86 -8.99
N ARG A 56 -11.97 7.80 -10.20
CA ARG A 56 -11.56 8.93 -11.04
C ARG A 56 -12.08 8.66 -12.46
N ILE A 57 -11.54 9.34 -13.47
CA ILE A 57 -12.02 9.26 -14.87
C ILE A 57 -11.99 7.82 -15.44
N MET A 58 -11.15 6.92 -14.91
CA MET A 58 -11.02 5.53 -15.39
C MET A 58 -10.91 4.48 -14.25
N ASP A 59 -11.69 4.64 -13.17
CA ASP A 59 -11.97 3.61 -12.14
C ASP A 59 -10.88 2.53 -11.91
N SER A 60 -9.64 2.98 -11.67
CA SER A 60 -8.49 2.09 -11.71
C SER A 60 -8.30 1.37 -10.39
N VAL A 61 -8.11 0.05 -10.45
CA VAL A 61 -7.83 -0.80 -9.29
C VAL A 61 -6.32 -0.92 -9.09
N TRP A 62 -5.88 -0.78 -7.83
CA TRP A 62 -4.49 -0.81 -7.40
C TRP A 62 -4.29 -1.86 -6.32
N HIS A 63 -3.20 -2.58 -6.43
CA HIS A 63 -2.75 -3.56 -5.44
C HIS A 63 -1.49 -3.03 -4.75
N VAL A 64 -1.41 -3.19 -3.43
CA VAL A 64 -0.31 -2.68 -2.62
C VAL A 64 0.38 -3.81 -1.88
N TRP A 65 1.71 -3.75 -1.85
CA TRP A 65 2.56 -4.60 -1.04
C TRP A 65 3.56 -3.75 -0.25
N TRP A 66 4.10 -4.31 0.82
CA TRP A 66 5.04 -3.64 1.69
C TRP A 66 6.14 -4.58 2.23
N CYS A 67 7.29 -4.03 2.59
CA CYS A 67 8.30 -4.72 3.40
C CYS A 67 8.99 -3.74 4.34
N THR A 68 9.57 -4.29 5.42
CA THR A 68 10.54 -3.62 6.31
C THR A 68 11.94 -3.74 5.75
#